data_AF-A0A4Y3UPU0-F1
#
_entry.id   AF-A0A4Y3UPU0-F1
#
_cell.length_a   1.000
_cell.length_b   1.000
_cell.length_c   1.000
_cell.angle_alpha   90.00
_cell.angle_beta   90.00
_cell.angle_gamma   90.00
#
_symmetry.space_group_name_H-M   'P 1'
#
loop_
_entity.id
_entity.type
_entity.pdbx_description
1 polymer ?
#
loop_
_entity_poly.entity_id
_entity_poly.type
_entity_poly.pdbx_seq_one_letter_code
_entity_poly.pdbx_strand_id
1 'polypeptide(L)'
;MIERARETAPSEPGVYKMPCGECVVDFFITAGGEERWLVAGDGHSCTRESVVVARHGEHPWVRLYSLADAAAEIARLAALSDGDLHHVVAGLIESIDDREVEIIARERAGMREVPRAEVADRFGVELGDERDPAPDA
;
A
#
# COMPACT_ATOMS: atom_id res chain seq x y z
N MET A 1 16.76 -8.22 22.56
CA MET A 1 15.87 -8.40 21.37
C MET A 1 15.80 -7.12 20.55
N ILE A 2 15.50 -5.96 21.18
CA ILE A 2 15.42 -4.65 20.51
C ILE A 2 16.77 -4.19 19.93
N GLU A 3 17.90 -4.33 20.65
CA GLU A 3 19.23 -3.96 20.12
C GLU A 3 19.60 -4.71 18.84
N ARG A 4 19.48 -6.04 18.83
CA ARG A 4 19.71 -6.86 17.63
C ARG A 4 18.77 -6.48 16.48
N ALA A 5 17.55 -6.07 16.80
CA ALA A 5 16.59 -5.61 15.81
C ALA A 5 16.93 -4.21 15.25
N ARG A 6 17.56 -3.33 16.05
CA ARG A 6 18.13 -2.06 15.57
C ARG A 6 19.37 -2.29 14.70
N GLU A 7 20.26 -3.18 15.11
CA GLU A 7 21.51 -3.49 14.37
C GLU A 7 21.23 -4.09 12.98
N THR A 8 20.17 -4.88 12.87
CA THR A 8 19.80 -5.54 11.60
C THR A 8 18.84 -4.72 10.75
N ALA A 9 18.32 -3.59 11.26
CA ALA A 9 17.44 -2.73 10.48
C ALA A 9 18.23 -2.03 9.36
N PRO A 10 17.62 -1.84 8.17
CA PRO A 10 18.28 -1.16 7.07
C PRO A 10 18.79 0.25 7.42
N SER A 11 19.95 0.59 6.88
CA SER A 11 20.61 1.90 7.02
C SER A 11 20.63 2.72 5.74
N GLU A 12 20.24 2.14 4.61
CA GLU A 12 20.10 2.83 3.33
C GLU A 12 18.63 3.03 2.92
N PRO A 13 18.25 4.18 2.35
CA PRO A 13 16.90 4.39 1.84
C PRO A 13 16.45 3.37 0.79
N GLY A 14 15.19 2.99 0.84
CA GLY A 14 14.58 2.08 -0.11
C GLY A 14 13.38 1.36 0.48
N VAL A 15 12.76 0.53 -0.36
CA VAL A 15 11.62 -0.28 0.04
C VAL A 15 12.09 -1.66 0.47
N TYR A 16 11.68 -2.06 1.67
CA TYR A 16 12.11 -3.28 2.32
C TYR A 16 10.93 -4.15 2.72
N LYS A 17 11.10 -5.46 2.51
CA LYS A 17 10.28 -6.49 3.12
C LYS A 17 10.75 -6.72 4.55
N MET A 18 9.81 -6.65 5.50
CA MET A 18 10.07 -6.95 6.90
C MET A 18 10.40 -8.43 7.12
N PRO A 19 11.03 -8.77 8.26
CA PRO A 19 11.33 -10.14 8.68
C PRO A 19 10.15 -11.13 8.74
N CYS A 20 8.91 -10.67 8.69
CA CYS A 20 7.72 -11.53 8.60
C CYS A 20 7.50 -12.08 7.20
N GLY A 21 8.17 -11.53 6.19
CA GLY A 21 8.05 -12.00 4.82
C GLY A 21 6.75 -11.58 4.14
N GLU A 22 5.99 -10.62 4.68
CA GLU A 22 4.77 -10.10 4.05
C GLU A 22 4.70 -8.57 4.12
N CYS A 23 4.94 -7.97 5.29
CA CYS A 23 4.89 -6.52 5.45
C CYS A 23 6.00 -5.81 4.68
N VAL A 24 5.66 -4.67 4.08
CA VAL A 24 6.57 -3.81 3.32
C VAL A 24 6.63 -2.44 3.99
N VAL A 25 7.85 -1.91 4.10
CA VAL A 25 8.12 -0.57 4.62
C VAL A 25 8.99 0.21 3.64
N ASP A 26 8.71 1.49 3.49
CA ASP A 26 9.54 2.43 2.76
C ASP A 26 10.39 3.24 3.75
N PHE A 27 11.70 3.17 3.61
CA PHE A 27 12.65 3.94 4.40
C PHE A 27 13.24 5.06 3.55
N PHE A 28 13.13 6.30 4.01
CA PHE A 28 13.69 7.47 3.36
C PHE A 28 14.28 8.46 4.36
N ILE A 29 15.12 9.36 3.82
CA ILE A 29 15.65 10.51 4.53
C ILE A 29 14.92 11.75 4.03
N THR A 30 14.34 12.51 4.94
CA THR A 30 13.66 13.77 4.61
C THR A 30 14.65 14.83 4.16
N ALA A 31 14.14 15.93 3.58
CA ALA A 31 14.98 17.09 3.23
C ALA A 31 15.75 17.68 4.42
N GLY A 32 15.26 17.48 5.65
CA GLY A 32 15.94 17.89 6.89
C GLY A 32 17.02 16.91 7.36
N GLY A 33 17.26 15.82 6.65
CA GLY A 33 18.21 14.77 7.06
C GLY A 33 17.65 13.77 8.07
N GLU A 34 16.36 13.83 8.39
CA GLU A 34 15.72 12.92 9.34
C GLU A 34 15.31 11.61 8.68
N GLU A 35 15.60 10.50 9.34
CA GLU A 35 15.15 9.17 8.95
C GLU A 35 13.66 8.96 9.28
N ARG A 36 12.90 8.49 8.28
CA ARG A 36 11.48 8.17 8.41
C ARG A 36 11.14 6.87 7.70
N TRP A 37 10.14 6.18 8.24
CA TRP A 37 9.67 4.90 7.73
C TRP A 37 8.17 4.99 7.46
N LEU A 38 7.70 4.57 6.29
CA LEU A 38 6.28 4.41 6.00
C LEU A 38 5.96 2.92 5.96
N VAL A 39 4.92 2.51 6.68
CA VAL A 39 4.38 1.16 6.59
C VAL A 39 3.22 1.22 5.61
N ALA A 40 3.19 0.32 4.62
CA ALA A 40 2.09 0.30 3.66
C ALA A 40 0.75 0.14 4.39
N GLY A 41 -0.20 1.04 4.11
CA GLY A 41 -1.51 1.09 4.78
C GLY A 41 -1.57 1.93 6.06
N ASP A 42 -0.45 2.45 6.56
CA ASP A 42 -0.42 3.43 7.64
C ASP A 42 -0.14 4.84 7.09
N GLY A 43 -1.05 5.78 7.37
CA GLY A 43 -0.91 7.18 6.95
C GLY A 43 0.15 7.97 7.73
N HIS A 44 0.75 7.37 8.77
CA HIS A 44 1.76 8.01 9.59
C HIS A 44 3.15 7.45 9.31
N SER A 45 4.11 8.37 9.27
CA SER A 45 5.52 7.98 9.22
C SER A 45 6.04 7.64 10.62
N CYS A 46 6.69 6.49 10.73
CA CYS A 46 7.31 5.97 11.93
C CYS A 46 8.79 6.40 12.06
N THR A 47 9.35 6.22 13.25
CA THR A 47 10.79 6.33 13.52
C THR A 47 11.44 4.95 13.47
N ARG A 48 12.78 4.91 13.42
CA ARG A 48 13.55 3.66 13.53
C ARG A 48 13.19 2.87 14.78
N GLU A 49 12.97 3.53 15.91
CA GLU A 49 12.64 2.86 17.17
C GLU A 49 11.28 2.16 17.06
N SER A 50 10.27 2.84 16.51
CA SER A 50 8.94 2.27 16.32
C SER A 50 8.96 1.08 15.36
N VAL A 51 9.64 1.19 14.20
CA VAL A 51 9.67 0.10 13.20
C VAL A 51 10.42 -1.13 13.72
N VAL A 52 11.46 -0.93 14.53
CA VAL A 52 12.23 -2.00 15.15
C VAL A 52 11.41 -2.73 16.22
N VAL A 53 10.57 -2.02 16.97
CA VAL A 53 9.64 -2.63 17.92
C VAL A 53 8.55 -3.41 17.18
N ALA A 54 8.05 -2.87 16.07
CA ALA A 54 7.08 -3.55 15.21
C ALA A 54 7.68 -4.72 14.40
N ARG A 55 9.00 -4.92 14.43
CA ARG A 55 9.69 -6.03 13.75
C ARG A 55 9.17 -7.37 14.27
N HIS A 56 8.52 -8.12 13.39
CA HIS A 56 8.02 -9.47 13.66
C HIS A 56 8.54 -10.44 12.59
N GLY A 57 8.67 -11.72 12.95
CA GLY A 57 9.22 -12.76 12.08
C GLY A 57 10.74 -12.95 12.16
N GLU A 58 11.21 -13.99 11.47
CA GLU A 58 12.58 -14.49 11.58
C GLU A 58 13.44 -14.28 10.31
N HIS A 59 12.83 -13.90 9.19
CA HIS A 59 13.57 -13.69 7.94
C HIS A 59 14.48 -12.46 8.02
N PRO A 60 15.56 -12.40 7.22
CA PRO A 60 16.32 -11.16 7.07
C PRO A 60 15.46 -10.09 6.37
N TRP A 61 15.83 -8.83 6.56
CA TRP A 61 15.29 -7.75 5.73
C TRP A 61 15.69 -7.97 4.28
N VAL A 62 14.74 -7.77 3.36
CA VAL A 62 14.98 -7.90 1.91
C VAL A 62 14.67 -6.58 1.25
N ARG A 63 15.66 -5.96 0.59
CA ARG A 63 15.44 -4.77 -0.23
C ARG A 63 14.74 -5.20 -1.52
N LEU A 64 13.56 -4.66 -1.79
CA LEU A 64 12.77 -5.01 -2.97
C LEU A 64 13.23 -4.23 -4.20
N TYR A 65 13.53 -2.94 -4.03
CA TYR A 65 14.07 -2.06 -5.05
C TYR A 65 14.76 -0.87 -4.37
N SER A 66 15.88 -0.40 -4.90
CA SER A 66 16.45 0.87 -4.45
C SER A 66 15.69 2.04 -5.09
N LEU A 67 15.67 3.20 -4.43
CA LEU A 67 15.16 4.43 -5.06
C LEU A 67 15.94 4.78 -6.33
N ALA A 68 17.22 4.39 -6.41
CA ALA A 68 18.03 4.56 -7.61
C ALA A 68 17.55 3.67 -8.76
N ASP A 69 17.21 2.40 -8.49
CA ASP A 69 16.68 1.48 -9.50
C ASP A 69 15.29 1.93 -9.97
N ALA A 70 14.43 2.36 -9.04
CA ALA A 70 13.12 2.91 -9.37
C ALA A 70 13.25 4.19 -10.21
N ALA A 71 14.15 5.10 -9.84
CA ALA A 71 14.41 6.32 -10.59
C ALA A 71 15.00 6.04 -11.98
N ALA A 72 15.92 5.09 -12.09
CA ALA A 72 16.49 4.66 -13.37
C ALA A 72 15.41 4.06 -14.29
N GLU A 73 14.50 3.27 -13.73
CA GLU A 73 13.39 2.68 -14.47
C GLU A 73 12.38 3.72 -14.92
N ILE A 74 12.01 4.68 -14.06
CA ILE A 74 11.17 5.82 -14.42
C ILE A 74 11.82 6.65 -15.53
N ALA A 75 13.12 6.93 -15.43
CA ALA A 75 13.86 7.66 -16.47
C ALA A 75 13.89 6.89 -17.80
N ARG A 76 14.05 5.56 -17.76
CA ARG A 76 13.97 4.69 -18.94
C ARG A 76 12.59 4.76 -19.58
N LEU A 77 11.51 4.68 -18.80
CA LEU A 77 10.13 4.78 -19.28
C LEU A 77 9.84 6.16 -19.88
N ALA A 78 10.36 7.22 -19.26
CA ALA A 78 10.24 8.58 -19.79
C ALA A 78 10.95 8.70 -21.13
N ALA A 79 12.16 8.15 -21.28
CA ALA A 79 12.88 8.14 -22.55
C ALA A 79 12.14 7.38 -23.67
N LEU A 80 11.34 6.37 -23.34
CA LEU A 80 10.47 5.66 -24.28
C LEU A 80 9.19 6.42 -24.63
N SER A 81 8.85 7.45 -23.85
CA SER A 81 7.65 8.28 -23.98
C SER A 81 8.01 9.72 -24.42
N ASP A 82 9.02 9.87 -25.28
CA ASP A 82 9.57 11.18 -25.74
C ASP A 82 9.98 12.15 -24.61
N GLY A 83 10.29 11.62 -23.43
CA GLY A 83 10.66 12.40 -22.24
C GLY A 83 9.48 12.88 -21.40
N ASP A 84 8.24 12.48 -21.71
CA ASP A 84 7.05 12.88 -20.95
C ASP A 84 6.93 12.11 -19.63
N LEU A 85 7.57 12.65 -18.60
CA LEU A 85 7.50 12.12 -17.24
C LEU A 85 6.08 12.17 -16.65
N HIS A 86 5.26 13.16 -17.02
CA HIS A 86 3.90 13.28 -16.51
C HIS A 86 3.03 12.14 -17.03
N HIS A 87 3.18 11.79 -18.30
CA HIS A 87 2.51 10.64 -18.88
C HIS A 87 2.92 9.32 -18.21
N VAL A 88 4.22 9.13 -17.97
CA VAL A 88 4.73 7.94 -17.27
C VAL A 88 4.19 7.84 -15.85
N VAL A 89 4.19 8.93 -15.08
CA VAL A 89 3.67 8.93 -13.71
C VAL A 89 2.15 8.68 -13.69
N ALA A 90 1.39 9.29 -14.61
CA ALA A 90 -0.04 9.06 -14.72
C ALA A 90 -0.36 7.59 -15.04
N GLY A 91 0.35 6.98 -15.99
CA GLY A 91 0.17 5.57 -16.33
C GLY A 91 0.57 4.61 -15.19
N LEU A 92 1.58 4.96 -14.40
CA LEU A 92 1.93 4.20 -13.20
C LEU A 92 0.82 4.25 -12.15
N ILE A 93 0.24 5.43 -11.89
CA ILE A 93 -0.88 5.58 -10.96
C ILE A 93 -2.08 4.75 -11.43
N GLU A 94 -2.46 4.87 -12.70
CA GLU A 94 -3.58 4.10 -13.28
C GLU A 94 -3.36 2.59 -13.16
N SER A 95 -2.13 2.10 -13.41
CA SER A 95 -1.81 0.68 -13.26
C SER A 95 -1.87 0.16 -11.80
N ILE A 96 -1.61 1.05 -10.82
CA ILE A 96 -1.75 0.72 -9.40
C ILE A 96 -3.22 0.63 -9.04
N ASP A 97 -4.02 1.61 -9.46
CA ASP A 97 -5.47 1.64 -9.24
C ASP A 97 -6.15 0.41 -9.87
N ASP A 98 -5.79 0.05 -11.11
CA ASP A 98 -6.30 -1.14 -11.78
C ASP A 98 -5.98 -2.44 -11.03
N ARG A 99 -4.77 -2.53 -10.45
CA ARG A 99 -4.36 -3.67 -9.64
C ARG A 99 -5.15 -3.73 -8.33
N GLU A 100 -5.43 -2.60 -7.68
CA GLU A 100 -6.31 -2.56 -6.51
C GLU A 100 -7.73 -3.01 -6.87
N VAL A 101 -8.25 -2.56 -8.00
CA VAL A 101 -9.55 -3.01 -8.53
C VAL A 101 -9.55 -4.52 -8.78
N GLU A 102 -8.48 -5.08 -9.36
CA GLU A 102 -8.37 -6.52 -9.60
C GLU A 102 -8.33 -7.32 -8.29
N ILE A 103 -7.62 -6.84 -7.27
CA ILE A 103 -7.58 -7.44 -5.94
C ILE A 103 -8.99 -7.44 -5.33
N ILE A 104 -9.68 -6.30 -5.33
CA ILE A 104 -11.05 -6.17 -4.81
C ILE A 104 -12.00 -7.09 -5.58
N ALA A 105 -11.90 -7.16 -6.91
CA ALA A 105 -12.72 -8.03 -7.74
C ALA A 105 -12.50 -9.51 -7.40
N ARG A 106 -11.25 -9.91 -7.17
CA ARG A 106 -10.90 -11.28 -6.77
C ARG A 106 -11.40 -11.62 -5.38
N GLU A 107 -11.25 -10.72 -4.42
CA GLU A 107 -11.81 -10.88 -3.07
C GLU A 107 -13.33 -11.05 -3.12
N ARG A 108 -14.02 -10.19 -3.88
CA ARG A 108 -15.48 -10.26 -4.08
C ARG A 108 -15.91 -11.54 -4.79
N ALA A 109 -15.15 -12.02 -5.77
CA ALA A 109 -15.45 -13.28 -6.45
C ALA A 109 -15.41 -14.50 -5.52
N GLY A 110 -14.64 -14.43 -4.43
CA GLY A 110 -14.60 -15.45 -3.37
C GLY A 110 -15.69 -15.30 -2.31
N MET A 111 -16.44 -14.19 -2.31
CA MET A 111 -17.49 -13.93 -1.33
C MET A 111 -18.83 -14.48 -1.81
N ARG A 112 -19.55 -15.16 -0.91
CA ARG A 112 -20.95 -15.50 -1.14
C ARG A 112 -21.78 -14.22 -1.13
N GLU A 113 -22.50 -13.96 -2.20
CA GLU A 113 -23.51 -12.90 -2.21
C GLU A 113 -24.62 -13.26 -1.20
N VAL A 114 -24.81 -12.40 -0.20
CA VAL A 114 -25.86 -12.54 0.81
C VAL A 114 -26.87 -11.42 0.58
N PRO A 115 -28.18 -11.72 0.46
CA PRO A 115 -29.21 -10.70 0.31
C PRO A 115 -29.12 -9.62 1.39
N ARG A 116 -29.24 -8.35 1.00
CA ARG A 116 -29.18 -7.21 1.93
C ARG A 116 -30.16 -7.34 3.10
N ALA A 117 -31.34 -7.93 2.85
CA ALA A 117 -32.34 -8.22 3.88
C ALA A 117 -31.84 -9.22 4.94
N GLU A 118 -31.09 -10.25 4.54
CA GLU A 118 -30.51 -11.23 5.46
C GLU A 118 -29.39 -10.60 6.32
N VAL A 119 -28.59 -9.71 5.73
CA VAL A 119 -27.58 -8.95 6.47
C VAL A 119 -28.26 -7.98 7.46
N ALA A 120 -29.31 -7.30 7.02
CA ALA A 120 -30.04 -6.34 7.83
C ALA A 120 -30.75 -7.01 9.02
N ASP A 121 -31.40 -8.16 8.78
CA ASP A 121 -32.00 -9.00 9.83
C ASP A 121 -30.96 -9.45 10.85
N ARG A 122 -29.78 -9.92 10.39
CA ARG A 122 -28.66 -10.31 11.27
C ARG A 122 -28.22 -9.20 12.22
N PHE A 123 -28.32 -7.94 11.81
CA PHE A 123 -27.90 -6.78 12.60
C PHE A 123 -29.07 -5.97 13.19
N GLY A 124 -30.32 -6.42 13.04
CA GLY A 124 -31.50 -5.71 13.54
C GLY A 124 -31.70 -4.34 12.89
N VAL A 125 -31.28 -4.18 11.63
CA VAL A 125 -31.44 -2.93 10.87
C VAL A 125 -32.69 -3.02 10.01
N GLU A 126 -33.59 -2.05 10.14
CA GLU A 126 -34.73 -1.92 9.23
C GLU A 126 -34.23 -1.31 7.91
N LEU A 127 -34.41 -2.03 6.80
CA LEU A 127 -34.17 -1.47 5.47
C LEU A 127 -35.35 -0.59 5.09
N GLY A 128 -35.07 0.69 4.81
CA GLY A 128 -36.08 1.62 4.30
C GLY A 128 -36.62 1.18 2.93
N ASP A 129 -37.89 1.48 2.69
CA ASP A 129 -38.58 1.25 1.42
C ASP A 129 -38.02 2.27 0.41
N GLU A 130 -37.06 1.87 -0.44
CA GLU A 130 -36.64 2.67 -1.60
C GLU A 130 -37.80 2.69 -2.60
N ARG A 131 -38.77 3.57 -2.36
CA ARG A 131 -39.68 4.02 -3.41
C ARG A 131 -38.89 4.91 -4.34
N ASP A 132 -38.73 4.46 -5.59
CA ASP A 132 -38.37 5.31 -6.73
C ASP A 132 -39.14 6.63 -6.63
N PRO A 133 -38.49 7.80 -6.60
CA PRO A 133 -39.19 9.03 -6.93
C PRO A 133 -39.50 8.94 -8.43
N ALA A 134 -40.75 8.59 -8.75
CA ALA A 134 -41.26 8.72 -10.10
C ALA A 134 -40.94 10.13 -10.63
N PRO A 135 -40.48 10.29 -11.88
CA PRO A 135 -40.26 11.61 -12.43
C PRO A 135 -41.63 12.30 -12.60
N ASP A 136 -41.83 13.41 -11.91
CA ASP A 136 -43.01 14.26 -12.10
C ASP A 136 -43.10 14.68 -13.58
N ALA A 137 -44.29 14.47 -14.16
CA ALA A 137 -44.66 14.82 -15.53
C ALA A 137 -45.16 16.27 -15.64
#